data_AF-A0A3M9YMS8-F1
#
_entry.id   AF-A0A3M9YMS8-F1
#
_cell.length_a   1.000
_cell.length_b   1.000
_cell.length_c   1.000
_cell.angle_alpha   90.00
_cell.angle_beta   90.00
_cell.angle_gamma   90.00
#
_symmetry.space_group_name_H-M   'P 1'
#
loop_
_entity.id
_entity.type
_entity.pdbx_description
1 polymer ?
#
loop_
_entity_poly.entity_id
_entity_poly.type
_entity_poly.pdbx_seq_one_letter_code
_entity_poly.pdbx_strand_id
1 'polypeptide(L)'
;MGSDATRQPDAYVGQLADHARKLQREARSAIAQGDYARASALIGDAELLAEDVHGLVDDIEHRQTDRLLGLAAQQAAAAGKARRGSDAPTSRRGLRVAIGASLAMSFALVEC
;
A
#
# COMPACT_ATOMS: atom_id res chain seq x y z
N MET A 1 -26.24 1.14 18.30
CA MET A 1 -25.76 -0.25 18.09
C MET A 1 -24.60 -0.16 17.11
N GLY A 2 -23.36 -0.05 17.61
CA GLY A 2 -22.22 0.28 16.77
C GLY A 2 -20.92 -0.06 17.49
N SER A 3 -20.62 -1.35 17.58
CA SER A 3 -19.44 -1.86 18.27
C SER A 3 -19.05 -3.24 17.71
N ASP A 4 -18.66 -3.34 16.44
CA ASP A 4 -18.06 -4.59 15.91
C ASP A 4 -16.95 -4.37 14.86
N ALA A 5 -16.58 -3.11 14.58
CA ALA A 5 -15.68 -2.77 13.47
C ALA A 5 -14.18 -2.88 13.79
N THR A 6 -13.80 -3.50 14.91
CA THR A 6 -12.40 -3.77 15.25
C THR A 6 -12.12 -5.27 15.31
N ARG A 7 -12.56 -6.03 14.31
CA ARG A 7 -11.81 -7.25 13.99
C ARG A 7 -10.44 -6.78 13.49
N GLN A 8 -9.39 -7.06 14.26
CA GLN A 8 -8.02 -6.78 13.87
C GLN A 8 -7.82 -7.32 12.44
N PRO A 9 -7.36 -6.51 11.48
CA PRO A 9 -7.18 -6.93 10.08
C PRO A 9 -6.42 -8.26 9.96
N ASP A 10 -5.44 -8.46 10.84
CA ASP A 10 -4.62 -9.68 10.91
C ASP A 10 -5.45 -10.94 11.26
N ALA A 11 -6.47 -10.80 12.11
CA ALA A 11 -7.36 -11.88 12.48
C ALA A 11 -8.28 -12.28 11.30
N TYR A 12 -8.67 -11.31 10.47
CA TYR A 12 -9.49 -11.58 9.29
C TYR A 12 -8.67 -12.27 8.18
N VAL A 13 -7.45 -11.80 7.92
CA VAL A 13 -6.52 -12.46 6.97
C VAL A 13 -6.19 -13.89 7.43
N GLY A 14 -6.02 -14.10 8.73
CA GLY A 14 -5.84 -15.44 9.30
C GLY A 14 -7.02 -16.37 9.02
N GLN A 15 -8.25 -15.87 9.17
CA GLN A 15 -9.47 -16.64 8.87
C GLN A 15 -9.58 -17.00 7.38
N LEU A 16 -9.25 -16.05 6.48
CA LEU A 16 -9.19 -16.29 5.03
C LEU A 16 -8.18 -17.40 4.70
N ALA A 17 -6.97 -17.33 5.27
CA ALA A 17 -5.94 -18.33 5.06
C ALA A 17 -6.35 -19.72 5.57
N ASP A 18 -6.98 -19.79 6.74
CA ASP A 18 -7.47 -21.06 7.29
C ASP A 18 -8.63 -21.64 6.48
N HIS A 19 -9.51 -20.79 5.95
CA HIS A 19 -10.58 -21.20 5.06
C HIS A 19 -10.03 -21.76 3.74
N ALA A 20 -9.05 -21.09 3.12
CA ALA A 20 -8.39 -21.55 1.91
C ALA A 20 -7.73 -22.92 2.11
N ARG A 21 -7.01 -23.11 3.23
CA ARG A 21 -6.40 -24.40 3.59
C ARG A 21 -7.44 -25.50 3.78
N LYS A 22 -8.60 -25.16 4.35
CA LYS A 22 -9.71 -26.11 4.54
C LYS A 22 -10.27 -26.55 3.19
N LEU A 23 -10.63 -25.61 2.31
CA LEU A 23 -11.14 -25.90 0.96
C LEU A 23 -10.16 -26.76 0.17
N GLN A 24 -8.86 -26.44 0.21
CA GLN A 24 -7.83 -27.22 -0.46
C GLN A 24 -7.79 -28.68 0.05
N ARG A 25 -7.83 -28.89 1.37
CA ARG A 25 -7.82 -30.25 1.95
C ARG A 25 -9.07 -31.03 1.56
N GLU A 26 -10.23 -30.39 1.59
CA GLU A 26 -11.51 -31.02 1.24
C GLU A 26 -11.59 -31.35 -0.25
N ALA A 27 -11.16 -30.44 -1.13
CA ALA A 27 -11.11 -30.67 -2.57
C ALA A 27 -10.17 -31.83 -2.90
N ARG A 28 -8.98 -31.86 -2.30
CA ARG A 28 -8.04 -32.97 -2.45
C ARG A 28 -8.62 -34.30 -1.97
N SER A 29 -9.36 -34.28 -0.86
CA SER A 29 -10.03 -35.48 -0.33
C SER A 29 -11.13 -35.97 -1.27
N ALA A 30 -11.95 -35.06 -1.82
CA ALA A 30 -12.99 -35.38 -2.79
C ALA A 30 -12.41 -35.98 -4.08
N ILE A 31 -11.32 -35.41 -4.60
CA ILE A 31 -10.58 -35.96 -5.76
C ILE A 31 -10.08 -37.38 -5.47
N ALA A 32 -9.50 -37.61 -4.29
CA ALA A 32 -9.00 -38.93 -3.91
C ALA A 32 -10.12 -39.98 -3.78
N GLN A 33 -11.34 -39.55 -3.46
CA GLN A 33 -12.54 -40.40 -3.38
C GLN A 33 -13.24 -40.57 -4.74
N GLY A 34 -12.78 -39.88 -5.80
CA GLY A 34 -13.43 -39.88 -7.11
C GLY A 34 -14.70 -39.04 -7.19
N ASP A 35 -15.01 -38.24 -6.16
CA ASP A 35 -16.17 -37.35 -6.13
C ASP A 35 -15.83 -36.01 -6.80
N TYR A 36 -15.81 -36.03 -8.13
CA TYR A 36 -15.43 -34.87 -8.94
C TYR A 36 -16.48 -33.75 -8.93
N ALA A 37 -17.76 -34.07 -8.70
CA ALA A 37 -18.80 -33.07 -8.58
C ALA A 37 -18.58 -32.22 -7.32
N ARG A 38 -18.29 -32.88 -6.19
CA ARG A 38 -17.94 -32.18 -4.95
C ARG A 38 -16.62 -31.43 -5.07
N ALA A 39 -15.61 -32.02 -5.71
CA ALA A 39 -14.34 -31.34 -5.95
C ALA A 39 -14.53 -30.05 -6.76
N SER A 40 -15.36 -30.09 -7.81
CA SER A 40 -15.67 -28.93 -8.64
C SER A 40 -16.36 -27.82 -7.85
N ALA A 41 -17.31 -28.17 -6.98
CA ALA A 41 -17.98 -27.19 -6.12
C ALA A 41 -16.99 -26.52 -5.15
N LEU A 42 -16.12 -27.32 -4.50
CA LEU A 42 -15.10 -26.82 -3.57
C LEU A 42 -14.04 -25.94 -4.25
N ILE A 43 -13.73 -26.20 -5.51
CA ILE A 43 -12.85 -25.35 -6.31
C ILE A 43 -13.55 -24.02 -6.62
N GLY A 44 -14.83 -24.04 -7.00
CA GLY A 44 -15.62 -22.81 -7.18
C GLY A 44 -15.71 -21.97 -5.91
N ASP A 45 -15.90 -22.60 -4.75
CA ASP A 45 -15.88 -21.90 -3.45
C ASP A 45 -14.49 -21.26 -3.18
N ALA A 46 -13.41 -21.90 -3.61
CA ALA A 46 -12.06 -21.37 -3.48
C ALA A 46 -11.79 -20.21 -4.45
N GLU A 47 -12.43 -20.19 -5.63
CA GLU A 47 -12.38 -19.07 -6.57
C GLU A 47 -13.06 -17.83 -5.98
N LEU A 48 -14.25 -17.99 -5.40
CA LEU A 48 -14.94 -16.89 -4.68
C LEU A 48 -14.09 -16.33 -3.53
N LEU A 49 -13.43 -17.22 -2.78
CA LEU A 49 -12.50 -16.81 -1.73
C LEU A 49 -11.31 -16.01 -2.28
N ALA A 50 -10.81 -16.35 -3.47
CA ALA A 50 -9.72 -15.62 -4.12
C ALA A 50 -10.15 -14.22 -4.56
N GLU A 51 -11.40 -14.07 -5.03
CA GLU A 51 -11.98 -12.75 -5.34
C GLU A 51 -12.07 -11.86 -4.09
N ASP A 52 -12.53 -12.42 -2.96
CA ASP A 52 -12.56 -11.69 -1.68
C ASP A 52 -11.17 -11.23 -1.24
N VAL A 53 -10.16 -12.11 -1.37
CA VAL A 53 -8.76 -11.76 -1.06
C VAL A 53 -8.25 -10.67 -2.00
N HIS A 54 -8.58 -10.74 -3.29
CA HIS A 54 -8.16 -9.75 -4.26
C HIS A 54 -8.73 -8.36 -3.93
N GLY A 55 -10.03 -8.26 -3.65
CA GLY A 55 -10.66 -7.00 -3.25
C GLY A 55 -10.06 -6.43 -1.95
N LEU A 56 -9.77 -7.30 -0.97
CA LEU A 56 -9.11 -6.86 0.27
C LEU A 56 -7.71 -6.28 0.02
N VAL A 57 -6.92 -6.90 -0.85
CA VAL A 57 -5.58 -6.41 -1.21
C VAL A 57 -5.68 -5.05 -1.91
N ASP A 58 -6.57 -4.91 -2.87
CA ASP A 58 -6.81 -3.64 -3.57
C ASP A 58 -7.18 -2.52 -2.59
N ASP A 59 -8.04 -2.80 -1.61
CA ASP A 59 -8.43 -1.84 -0.57
C ASP A 59 -7.25 -1.45 0.36
N ILE A 60 -6.35 -2.40 0.63
CA ILE A 60 -5.14 -2.14 1.42
C ILE A 60 -4.19 -1.24 0.62
N GLU A 61 -3.97 -1.55 -0.65
CA GLU A 61 -3.10 -0.80 -1.54
C GLU A 61 -3.58 0.64 -1.75
N HIS A 62 -4.89 0.84 -1.98
CA HIS A 62 -5.47 2.17 -2.09
C HIS A 62 -5.26 2.98 -0.80
N ARG A 63 -5.56 2.40 0.37
CA ARG A 63 -5.38 3.09 1.66
C ARG A 63 -3.92 3.39 1.98
N GLN A 64 -2.98 2.58 1.52
CA GLN A 64 -1.55 2.85 1.68
C GLN A 64 -1.10 3.97 0.74
N THR A 65 -1.53 3.91 -0.51
CA THR A 65 -1.25 4.94 -1.52
C THR A 65 -1.76 6.32 -1.08
N ASP A 66 -3.01 6.40 -0.62
CA ASP A 66 -3.60 7.65 -0.12
C ASP A 66 -2.83 8.21 1.08
N ARG A 67 -2.39 7.35 1.99
CA ARG A 67 -1.57 7.75 3.13
C ARG A 67 -0.23 8.33 2.69
N LEU A 68 0.44 7.69 1.73
CA LEU A 68 1.72 8.17 1.19
C LEU A 68 1.55 9.51 0.45
N LEU A 69 0.50 9.65 -0.37
CA LEU A 69 0.18 10.90 -1.05
C LEU A 69 -0.14 12.02 -0.05
N GLY A 70 -0.90 11.73 1.00
CA GLY A 70 -1.19 12.67 2.07
C GLY A 70 0.08 13.16 2.77
N LEU A 71 1.02 12.25 3.08
CA LEU A 71 2.31 12.60 3.68
C LEU A 71 3.18 13.44 2.74
N ALA A 72 3.22 13.12 1.45
CA ALA A 72 3.95 13.89 0.45
C ALA A 72 3.37 15.32 0.31
N ALA A 73 2.04 15.46 0.27
CA ALA A 73 1.37 16.75 0.21
C ALA A 73 1.65 17.61 1.46
N GLN A 74 1.65 17.00 2.65
CA GLN A 74 2.01 17.68 3.89
C GLN A 74 3.46 18.17 3.88
N GLN A 75 4.40 17.35 3.40
CA GLN A 75 5.81 17.74 3.26
C GLN A 75 5.98 18.89 2.26
N ALA A 76 5.30 18.84 1.11
CA ALA A 76 5.32 19.91 0.12
C ALA A 76 4.74 21.23 0.67
N ALA A 77 3.63 21.15 1.43
CA ALA A 77 3.04 22.31 2.08
C ALA A 77 3.95 22.91 3.17
N ALA A 78 4.65 22.06 3.94
CA ALA A 78 5.63 22.50 4.93
C ALA A 78 6.84 23.18 4.28
N ALA A 79 7.37 22.63 3.19
CA ALA A 79 8.45 23.25 2.42
C ALA A 79 8.03 24.60 1.79
N GLY A 80 6.80 24.70 1.28
CA GLY A 80 6.25 25.95 0.76
C GLY A 80 6.07 27.03 1.84
N LYS A 81 5.65 26.65 3.05
CA LYS A 81 5.57 27.56 4.20
C LYS A 81 6.94 27.99 4.71
N ALA A 82 7.92 27.09 4.79
CA ALA A 82 9.29 27.44 5.16
C ALA A 82 9.92 28.42 4.17
N ARG A 83 9.63 28.25 2.87
CA ARG A 83 10.11 29.16 1.81
C ARG A 83 9.46 30.54 1.86
N ARG A 84 8.18 30.65 2.27
CA ARG A 84 7.49 31.94 2.50
C ARG A 84 7.86 32.63 3.83
N GLY A 85 8.26 31.88 4.86
CA GLY A 85 8.79 32.43 6.12
C GLY A 85 10.21 32.98 6.02
N SER A 86 10.91 32.72 4.90
CA SER A 86 12.24 33.23 4.59
C SER A 86 12.22 34.57 3.83
N ASP A 87 11.05 35.14 3.55
CA ASP A 87 10.93 36.50 3.02
C ASP A 87 11.05 37.52 4.15
N ALA A 88 12.18 37.52 4.84
CA ALA A 88 12.63 38.73 5.52
C ALA A 88 12.87 39.79 4.43
N PRO A 89 12.44 41.06 4.62
CA PRO A 89 12.72 42.09 3.64
C PRO A 89 14.23 42.28 3.57
N THR A 90 14.85 41.66 2.57
CA THR A 90 16.25 41.91 2.25
C THR A 90 16.32 43.37 1.83
N SER A 91 16.85 44.18 2.75
CA SER A 91 17.25 45.56 2.53
C SER A 91 17.89 45.66 1.15
N ARG A 92 17.20 46.34 0.22
CA ARG A 92 17.70 46.66 -1.13
C ARG A 92 18.81 47.72 -1.01
N ARG A 93 19.97 47.34 -0.47
CA ARG A 93 21.22 48.08 -0.58
C ARG A 93 22.36 47.09 -0.66
N GLY A 94 22.73 46.70 -1.88
CA GLY A 94 23.92 45.88 -2.12
C GLY A 94 23.75 44.92 -3.28
N LEU A 95 23.68 45.47 -4.49
CA LEU A 95 23.73 44.71 -5.74
C LEU A 95 25.14 44.10 -5.92
N ARG A 96 25.19 42.84 -6.37
CA ARG A 96 26.17 42.18 -7.28
C ARG A 96 27.05 41.05 -6.70
N VAL A 97 26.82 39.86 -7.29
CA VAL A 97 27.79 38.77 -7.65
C VAL A 97 28.22 37.90 -6.45
N ALA A 98 28.08 36.56 -6.44
CA ALA A 98 28.31 35.59 -7.51
C ALA A 98 27.31 34.40 -7.45
N ILE A 99 26.70 34.10 -8.60
CA ILE A 99 26.03 32.82 -8.85
C ILE A 99 27.04 31.98 -9.64
N GLY A 100 27.50 30.87 -9.07
CA GLY A 100 28.31 29.89 -9.79
C GLY A 100 29.08 28.96 -8.85
N ALA A 101 28.82 27.66 -9.00
CA ALA A 101 29.53 26.50 -8.44
C ALA A 101 29.02 25.93 -7.10
N SER A 102 27.99 25.08 -7.15
CA SER A 102 27.87 23.90 -6.27
C SER A 102 26.79 22.88 -6.71
N LEU A 103 26.60 22.67 -8.02
CA LEU A 103 25.83 21.53 -8.55
C LEU A 103 26.77 20.55 -9.26
N ALA A 104 27.63 19.88 -8.50
CA ALA A 104 28.43 18.77 -8.99
C ALA A 104 28.97 17.97 -7.80
N MET A 105 28.14 17.14 -7.16
CA MET A 105 28.55 15.92 -6.45
C MET A 105 27.29 15.26 -5.89
N SER A 106 26.73 14.28 -6.60
CA SER A 106 25.95 13.13 -6.08
C SER A 106 25.06 12.47 -7.16
N PHE A 107 25.57 12.28 -8.39
CA PHE A 107 25.07 11.25 -9.31
C PHE A 107 26.24 10.37 -9.71
N ALA A 108 26.66 9.52 -8.78
CA ALA A 108 27.52 8.39 -9.09
C ALA A 108 27.15 7.31 -8.07
N LEU A 109 26.21 6.45 -8.47
CA LEU A 109 26.12 5.02 -8.13
C LEU A 109 24.79 4.49 -8.72
N VAL A 110 24.76 4.42 -10.04
CA VAL A 110 23.91 3.49 -10.81
C VAL A 110 24.85 2.83 -11.82
N GLU A 111 25.00 1.52 -11.62
CA GLU A 111 25.43 0.46 -12.54
C GLU A 111 26.90 0.45 -13.04
N CYS A 112 27.70 -0.40 -12.38
CA CYS A 112 28.50 -1.47 -12.99
C CYS A 112 28.48 -2.68 -12.04
#